data_AF-A0A343J9W6-F1
#
_entry.id   AF-A0A343J9W6-F1
#
_cell.length_a   1.000
_cell.length_b   1.000
_cell.length_c   1.000
_cell.angle_alpha   90.00
_cell.angle_beta   90.00
_cell.angle_gamma   90.00
#
_symmetry.space_group_name_H-M   'P 1'
#
loop_
_entity.id
_entity.type
_entity.pdbx_description
1 polymer ?
#
loop_
_entity_poly.entity_id
_entity_poly.type
_entity_poly.pdbx_seq_one_letter_code
_entity_poly.pdbx_strand_id
1 'polypeptide(L)'
;MKEFFIVAISGITTFVIFSKIFEKLNNDVKLFNPIRKITNKLKKKESYGSFFLLISIVLVVGISRSLNLNNFIYGILLGFVGALQEVIFRKEDENSKNKLNNKRVTSNKKGNNKSKK
;
A
#
# COMPACT_ATOMS: atom_id res chain seq x y z
N MET A 1 -17.96 -23.27 9.38
CA MET A 1 -18.37 -21.95 9.94
C MET A 1 -17.32 -21.38 10.90
N LYS A 2 -17.00 -22.02 12.03
CA LYS A 2 -16.01 -21.50 13.01
C LYS A 2 -14.63 -21.21 12.40
N GLU A 3 -14.14 -22.11 11.55
CA GLU A 3 -12.86 -21.97 10.84
C GLU A 3 -12.82 -20.73 9.93
N PHE A 4 -13.92 -20.45 9.23
CA PHE A 4 -14.06 -19.26 8.40
C PHE A 4 -13.96 -17.97 9.24
N PHE A 5 -14.62 -17.94 10.41
CA PHE A 5 -14.52 -16.79 11.32
C PHE A 5 -13.11 -16.59 11.85
N ILE A 6 -12.38 -17.67 12.15
CA ILE A 6 -10.99 -17.58 12.59
C ILE A 6 -10.12 -16.94 11.50
N VAL A 7 -10.25 -17.39 10.26
CA VAL A 7 -9.52 -16.83 9.10
C VAL A 7 -9.88 -15.37 8.88
N ALA A 8 -11.18 -15.02 8.93
CA ALA A 8 -11.65 -13.67 8.69
C ALA A 8 -11.15 -12.71 9.78
N ILE A 9 -11.31 -13.07 11.06
CA ILE A 9 -10.89 -12.24 12.20
C ILE A 9 -9.37 -12.10 12.24
N SER A 10 -8.62 -13.20 12.09
CA SER A 10 -7.15 -13.13 12.09
C SER A 10 -6.64 -12.33 10.90
N GLY A 11 -7.26 -12.48 9.73
CA GLY A 11 -6.91 -11.71 8.53
C GLY A 11 -7.20 -10.22 8.66
N ILE A 12 -8.39 -9.83 9.11
CA ILE A 12 -8.76 -8.42 9.32
C ILE A 12 -7.84 -7.78 10.36
N THR A 13 -7.62 -8.46 11.49
CA THR A 13 -6.78 -7.95 12.58
C THR A 13 -5.35 -7.73 12.09
N THR A 14 -4.80 -8.74 11.40
CA THR A 14 -3.45 -8.68 10.83
C THR A 14 -3.34 -7.58 9.77
N PHE A 15 -4.33 -7.47 8.88
CA PHE A 15 -4.37 -6.44 7.85
C PHE A 15 -4.28 -5.04 8.46
N VAL A 16 -5.07 -4.74 9.51
CA VAL A 16 -5.07 -3.42 10.16
C VAL A 16 -3.73 -3.12 10.80
N ILE A 17 -3.15 -4.08 11.53
CA ILE A 17 -1.86 -3.93 12.21
C ILE A 17 -0.75 -3.67 11.18
N PHE A 18 -0.63 -4.55 10.18
CA PHE A 18 0.44 -4.45 9.19
C PHE A 18 0.27 -3.26 8.25
N SER A 19 -0.96 -2.85 7.91
CA SER A 19 -1.17 -1.66 7.09
C SER A 19 -0.60 -0.41 7.77
N LYS A 20 -0.84 -0.24 9.08
CA LYS A 20 -0.27 0.87 9.86
C LYS A 20 1.26 0.78 9.94
N ILE A 21 1.81 -0.41 10.17
CA ILE A 21 3.26 -0.62 10.24
C ILE A 21 3.90 -0.27 8.90
N PHE A 22 3.39 -0.82 7.80
CA PHE A 22 3.93 -0.59 6.47
C PHE A 22 3.76 0.85 6.00
N GLU A 23 2.65 1.50 6.32
CA GLU A 23 2.46 2.93 6.03
C GLU A 23 3.52 3.77 6.73
N LYS A 24 3.77 3.50 8.02
CA LYS A 24 4.81 4.18 8.79
C LYS A 24 6.22 3.90 8.23
N LEU A 25 6.55 2.64 7.94
CA LEU A 25 7.82 2.27 7.31
C LEU A 25 8.01 2.92 5.93
N ASN A 26 6.94 3.05 5.16
CA ASN A 26 6.99 3.70 3.85
C ASN A 26 7.20 5.21 3.96
N ASN A 27 6.65 5.86 4.99
CA ASN A 27 6.84 7.29 5.22
C ASN A 27 8.23 7.61 5.78
N ASP A 28 8.71 6.81 6.74
CA ASP A 28 9.98 7.06 7.44
C ASP A 28 11.19 6.61 6.61
N VAL A 29 11.16 5.38 6.10
CA VAL A 29 12.32 4.75 5.43
C VAL A 29 12.16 4.72 3.92
N LYS A 30 10.96 5.05 3.39
CA LYS A 30 10.66 4.92 1.95
C LYS A 30 10.94 3.51 1.43
N LEU A 31 10.78 2.50 2.29
CA LEU A 31 11.16 1.12 2.00
C LEU A 31 10.46 0.60 0.73
N PHE A 32 9.21 0.99 0.53
CA PHE A 32 8.39 0.54 -0.59
C PHE A 32 8.37 1.55 -1.75
N ASN A 33 9.06 2.70 -1.68
CA ASN A 33 9.16 3.64 -2.80
C ASN A 33 9.80 3.07 -4.08
N PRO A 34 10.92 2.31 -4.04
CA PRO A 34 11.50 1.78 -5.28
C PRO A 34 10.54 0.79 -5.95
N ILE A 35 9.92 -0.10 -5.16
CA ILE A 35 8.91 -1.04 -5.64
C ILE A 35 7.73 -0.24 -6.20
N ARG A 36 7.18 0.72 -5.46
CA ARG A 36 6.05 1.57 -5.88
C ARG A 36 6.34 2.39 -7.13
N LYS A 37 7.56 2.87 -7.37
CA LYS A 37 7.94 3.53 -8.64
C LYS A 37 7.87 2.58 -9.83
N ILE A 38 8.32 1.33 -9.65
CA ILE A 38 8.20 0.28 -10.66
C ILE A 38 6.72 -0.04 -10.87
N THR A 39 5.97 -0.28 -9.79
CA THR A 39 4.55 -0.60 -9.87
C THR A 39 3.71 0.56 -10.42
N ASN A 40 4.06 1.82 -10.17
CA ASN A 40 3.38 3.00 -10.73
C ASN A 40 3.58 3.12 -12.24
N LYS A 41 4.72 2.69 -12.78
CA LYS A 41 4.90 2.56 -14.25
C LYS A 41 3.96 1.49 -14.82
N LEU A 42 3.71 0.40 -14.10
CA LEU A 42 2.78 -0.66 -14.51
C LEU A 42 1.31 -0.29 -14.28
N LYS A 43 0.97 0.46 -13.22
CA LYS A 43 -0.39 0.88 -12.84
C LYS A 43 -1.11 1.77 -13.86
N LYS A 44 -0.42 2.28 -14.88
CA LYS A 44 -1.03 3.06 -15.96
C LYS A 44 -2.13 2.28 -16.73
N LYS A 45 -2.19 0.97 -16.54
CA LYS A 45 -3.34 0.11 -16.87
C LYS A 45 -4.01 -0.33 -15.56
N GLU A 46 -5.22 0.15 -15.29
CA GLU A 46 -5.92 0.00 -14.01
C GLU A 46 -6.13 -1.45 -13.51
N SER A 47 -5.93 -2.45 -14.38
CA SER A 47 -6.22 -3.87 -14.10
C SER A 47 -5.11 -4.63 -13.33
N TYR A 48 -3.89 -4.08 -13.26
CA TYR A 48 -2.77 -4.83 -12.67
C TYR A 48 -2.84 -5.01 -11.15
N GLY A 49 -3.54 -4.12 -10.43
CA GLY A 49 -3.74 -4.28 -8.99
C GLY A 49 -4.56 -5.54 -8.68
N SER A 50 -5.68 -5.73 -9.36
CA SER A 50 -6.52 -6.91 -9.20
C SER A 50 -5.81 -8.19 -9.64
N PHE A 51 -5.02 -8.13 -10.71
CA PHE A 51 -4.21 -9.26 -11.16
C PHE A 51 -3.13 -9.67 -10.14
N PHE A 52 -2.45 -8.70 -9.53
CA PHE A 52 -1.47 -8.95 -8.49
C PHE A 52 -2.11 -9.52 -7.21
N LEU A 53 -3.30 -9.03 -6.85
CA LEU A 53 -4.10 -9.57 -5.74
C LEU A 53 -4.42 -11.04 -5.97
N LEU A 54 -4.89 -11.36 -7.18
CA LEU A 54 -5.32 -12.71 -7.55
C LEU A 54 -4.15 -13.69 -7.55
N ILE A 55 -2.99 -13.30 -8.10
CA ILE A 55 -1.75 -14.09 -8.01
C ILE A 55 -1.31 -14.29 -6.57
N SER A 56 -1.39 -13.25 -5.74
CA SER A 56 -0.96 -13.35 -4.35
C SER A 56 -1.88 -14.26 -3.54
N ILE A 57 -3.20 -14.24 -3.79
CA ILE A 57 -4.13 -15.20 -3.20
C ILE A 57 -3.78 -16.63 -3.63
N VAL A 58 -3.56 -16.86 -4.93
CA VAL A 58 -3.20 -18.20 -5.44
C VAL A 58 -1.91 -18.71 -4.80
N LEU A 59 -0.90 -17.85 -4.64
CA LEU A 59 0.34 -18.19 -3.94
C LEU A 59 0.09 -18.55 -2.47
N VAL A 60 -0.68 -17.74 -1.74
CA VAL A 60 -0.98 -18.01 -0.33
C VAL A 60 -1.77 -19.30 -0.16
N VAL A 61 -2.74 -19.57 -1.03
CA VAL A 61 -3.49 -20.84 -1.06
C VAL A 61 -2.56 -22.02 -1.36
N GLY A 62 -1.67 -21.89 -2.34
CA GLY A 62 -0.70 -22.93 -2.71
C GLY A 62 0.27 -23.27 -1.58
N ILE A 63 0.85 -22.25 -0.95
CA ILE A 63 1.75 -22.41 0.21
C ILE A 63 1.01 -23.06 1.37
N SER A 64 -0.22 -22.62 1.65
CA SER A 64 -1.00 -23.13 2.78
C SER A 64 -1.37 -24.60 2.61
N ARG A 65 -1.68 -25.01 1.39
CA ARG A 65 -1.94 -26.42 1.06
C ARG A 65 -0.66 -27.26 1.07
N SER A 66 0.46 -26.72 0.60
CA SER A 66 1.74 -27.43 0.59
C SER A 66 2.32 -27.64 1.99
N LEU A 67 2.08 -26.71 2.92
CA LEU A 67 2.66 -26.72 4.27
C LEU A 67 1.65 -27.15 5.35
N ASN A 68 0.43 -27.56 4.98
CA ASN A 68 -0.67 -27.85 5.91
C ASN A 68 -0.82 -26.77 7.00
N LEU A 69 -0.82 -25.50 6.57
CA LEU A 69 -0.91 -24.38 7.51
C LEU A 69 -2.26 -24.38 8.21
N ASN A 70 -2.24 -24.10 9.51
CA ASN A 70 -3.46 -23.91 10.27
C ASN A 70 -4.25 -22.69 9.76
N ASN A 71 -5.58 -22.76 9.81
CA ASN A 71 -6.51 -21.71 9.40
C ASN A 71 -6.18 -20.33 10.00
N PHE A 72 -5.67 -20.31 11.23
CA PHE A 72 -5.19 -19.08 11.87
C PHE A 72 -4.03 -18.42 11.11
N ILE A 73 -3.01 -19.21 10.76
CA ILE A 73 -1.80 -18.76 10.02
C ILE A 73 -2.19 -18.35 8.60
N TYR A 74 -3.10 -19.08 7.98
CA TYR A 74 -3.64 -18.73 6.66
C TYR A 74 -4.28 -17.33 6.65
N GLY A 75 -5.12 -17.02 7.65
CA GLY A 75 -5.71 -15.69 7.78
C GLY A 75 -4.66 -14.60 8.00
N ILE A 76 -3.63 -14.86 8.83
CA ILE A 76 -2.49 -13.93 9.01
C ILE A 76 -1.81 -13.63 7.68
N LEU A 77 -1.49 -14.67 6.88
CA LEU A 77 -0.83 -14.50 5.58
C LEU A 77 -1.69 -13.68 4.61
N LEU A 78 -3.00 -13.94 4.56
CA LEU A 78 -3.93 -13.16 3.74
C LEU A 78 -3.96 -11.69 4.16
N GLY A 79 -4.05 -11.42 5.46
CA GLY A 79 -4.06 -10.05 5.99
C GLY A 79 -2.75 -9.31 5.71
N PHE A 80 -1.61 -10.00 5.86
CA PHE A 80 -0.28 -9.47 5.56
C PHE A 80 -0.12 -9.10 4.07
N VAL A 81 -0.52 -10.00 3.17
CA VAL A 81 -0.44 -9.79 1.73
C VAL A 81 -1.36 -8.65 1.30
N GLY A 82 -2.58 -8.59 1.84
CA GLY A 82 -3.50 -7.48 1.62
C GLY A 82 -2.90 -6.14 2.06
N ALA A 83 -2.26 -6.10 3.23
CA ALA A 83 -1.65 -4.88 3.75
C ALA A 83 -0.45 -4.41 2.91
N LEU A 84 0.39 -5.34 2.44
CA LEU A 84 1.46 -5.05 1.48
C LEU A 84 0.90 -4.46 0.20
N GLN A 85 -0.17 -5.05 -0.31
CA GLN A 85 -0.81 -4.58 -1.52
C GLN A 85 -1.37 -3.17 -1.31
N GLU A 86 -2.06 -2.89 -0.20
CA GLU A 86 -2.58 -1.57 0.11
C GLU A 86 -1.47 -0.51 0.10
N VAL A 87 -0.32 -0.77 0.72
CA VAL A 87 0.79 0.21 0.78
C VAL A 87 1.48 0.40 -0.56
N ILE A 88 1.71 -0.67 -1.34
CA ILE A 88 2.33 -0.59 -2.67
C ILE A 88 1.36 0.04 -3.68
N PHE A 89 0.09 -0.33 -3.60
CA PHE A 89 -0.93 0.06 -4.56
C PHE A 89 -1.70 1.33 -4.20
N ARG A 90 -1.52 1.89 -3.00
CA ARG A 90 -2.07 3.20 -2.59
C ARG A 90 -1.87 4.22 -3.71
N LYS A 91 -2.95 4.82 -4.20
CA LYS A 91 -2.85 5.91 -5.20
C LYS A 91 -2.15 7.11 -4.55
N GLU A 92 -1.35 7.85 -5.31
CA GLU A 92 -0.50 8.96 -4.82
C GLU A 92 -1.29 10.24 -4.46
N ASP A 93 -2.58 10.16 -4.16
CA ASP A 93 -3.49 11.28 -4.33
C ASP A 93 -3.47 12.33 -3.20
N GLU A 94 -2.68 12.15 -2.14
CA GLU A 94 -2.67 13.11 -1.01
C GLU A 94 -1.36 13.89 -0.82
N ASN A 95 -0.19 13.30 -1.09
CA ASN A 95 1.08 14.01 -0.86
C ASN A 95 1.52 14.93 -2.02
N SER A 96 0.99 14.75 -3.24
CA SER A 96 1.27 15.65 -4.36
C SER A 96 0.46 16.95 -4.30
N LYS A 97 -0.73 16.96 -3.66
CA LYS A 97 -1.55 18.19 -3.52
C LYS A 97 -0.90 19.20 -2.57
N ASN A 98 -0.27 18.75 -1.49
CA ASN A 98 0.42 19.65 -0.54
C ASN A 98 1.71 20.25 -1.11
N LYS A 99 2.44 19.52 -1.96
CA LYS A 99 3.66 20.04 -2.59
C LYS A 99 3.38 21.06 -3.71
N LEU A 100 2.30 20.88 -4.47
CA LEU A 100 1.89 21.84 -5.51
C LEU A 100 1.35 23.15 -4.91
N ASN A 101 0.61 23.08 -3.80
CA ASN A 101 0.15 24.29 -3.11
C ASN A 101 1.30 25.09 -2.49
N ASN A 102 2.29 24.44 -1.88
CA ASN A 102 3.42 25.15 -1.27
C ASN A 102 4.40 25.76 -2.31
N LYS A 103 4.51 25.15 -3.50
CA LYS A 103 5.31 25.68 -4.62
C LYS A 103 4.66 26.90 -5.31
N ARG A 104 3.32 26.95 -5.41
CA ARG A 104 2.59 28.14 -5.89
C ARG A 104 2.72 29.33 -4.93
N VAL A 105 2.65 29.09 -3.62
CA VAL A 105 2.76 30.16 -2.61
C VAL A 105 4.16 30.78 -2.59
N THR A 106 5.22 29.98 -2.74
CA THR A 106 6.61 30.50 -2.77
C THR A 106 6.97 31.19 -4.08
N SER A 107 6.38 30.82 -5.21
CA SER A 107 6.59 31.51 -6.50
C SER A 107 5.93 32.89 -6.53
N ASN A 108 4.74 33.06 -5.93
CA ASN A 108 4.08 34.38 -5.86
C ASN A 108 4.79 35.37 -4.92
N LYS A 109 5.51 34.88 -3.90
CA LYS A 109 6.23 35.77 -2.96
C LYS A 109 7.55 36.31 -3.52
N LYS A 110 8.13 35.65 -4.54
CA LYS A 110 9.42 36.07 -5.13
C LYS A 110 9.27 37.06 -6.31
N GLY A 111 8.07 37.20 -6.88
CA GLY A 111 7.79 38.12 -7.98
C GLY A 111 7.50 39.57 -7.57
N ASN A 112 7.12 39.83 -6.32
CA ASN A 112 6.58 41.14 -5.92
C ASN A 112 7.61 42.13 -5.34
N ASN A 113 8.90 41.77 -5.30
CA ASN A 113 9.96 42.60 -4.70
C ASN A 113 10.90 43.27 -5.73
N LYS A 114 10.58 43.25 -7.03
CA LYS A 114 11.37 43.94 -8.08
C LYS A 114 10.69 45.14 -8.73
N SER A 115 9.56 45.61 -8.19
CA SER A 115 8.93 46.85 -8.65
C SER A 115 8.69 47.79 -7.47
N LYS A 116 9.79 48.33 -6.93
CA LYS A 116 9.84 49.57 -6.12
C LYS A 116 11.29 49.87 -5.73
N LYS A 117 12.03 50.43 -6.68
CA LYS A 117 12.95 51.55 -6.49
C LYS A 117 13.57 51.92 -7.83
#